data_AF-A0AA88HAY7-F1
#
_entry.id   AF-A0AA88HAY7-F1
#
_cell.length_a   1.000
_cell.length_b   1.000
_cell.length_c   1.000
_cell.angle_alpha   90.00
_cell.angle_beta   90.00
_cell.angle_gamma   90.00
#
_symmetry.space_group_name_H-M   'P 1'
#
loop_
_entity.id
_entity.type
_entity.pdbx_description
1 polymer ?
#
loop_
_entity_poly.entity_id
_entity_poly.type
_entity_poly.pdbx_seq_one_letter_code
_entity_poly.pdbx_strand_id
1 'polypeptide(L)'
;PEEFWGPIARARLRWDKEFTKVMDCNMEKGVFDWFIGGKLNASVQCVDRHCEVDPDRIALIWEQDEPGKEQRITFRQLKEMVCKIANVLKSEGVRKSDRVVMYISISPLAVASMLACARIGAVHSVIFAGFSAEALASRIMD
;
A
#
# COMPACT_ATOMS: atom_id res chain seq x y z
N PRO A 1 -3.24 -25.16 -8.75
CA PRO A 1 -2.98 -23.86 -8.06
C PRO A 1 -2.96 -24.01 -6.53
N GLU A 2 -3.86 -24.83 -6.02
CA GLU A 2 -4.18 -25.06 -4.62
C GLU A 2 -2.98 -25.58 -3.81
N GLU A 3 -2.35 -26.66 -4.29
CA GLU A 3 -1.23 -27.32 -3.60
C GLU A 3 0.04 -26.47 -3.56
N PHE A 4 0.25 -25.62 -4.55
CA PHE A 4 1.45 -24.79 -4.64
C PHE A 4 1.25 -23.41 -4.01
N TRP A 5 0.28 -22.64 -4.49
CA TRP A 5 0.08 -21.25 -4.04
C TRP A 5 -0.60 -21.16 -2.67
N GLY A 6 -1.42 -22.15 -2.31
CA GLY A 6 -2.11 -22.17 -1.01
C GLY A 6 -1.14 -22.14 0.17
N PRO A 7 -0.17 -23.06 0.26
CA PRO A 7 0.84 -23.05 1.32
C PRO A 7 1.74 -21.80 1.29
N ILE A 8 2.16 -21.35 0.10
CA ILE A 8 3.02 -20.16 -0.04
C ILE A 8 2.30 -18.92 0.48
N ALA A 9 1.03 -18.71 0.10
CA ALA A 9 0.26 -17.55 0.52
C ALA A 9 0.03 -17.51 2.03
N ARG A 10 -0.22 -18.66 2.67
CA ARG A 10 -0.35 -18.77 4.13
C ARG A 10 0.96 -18.53 4.86
N ALA A 11 2.08 -19.01 4.31
CA ALA A 11 3.39 -18.88 4.94
C ALA A 11 3.99 -17.47 4.79
N ARG A 12 3.69 -16.76 3.69
CA ARG A 12 4.34 -15.47 3.35
C ARG A 12 3.52 -14.24 3.74
N LEU A 13 2.20 -14.37 3.86
CA LEU A 13 1.29 -13.27 4.17
C LEU A 13 0.58 -13.52 5.49
N ARG A 14 0.42 -12.45 6.28
CA ARG A 14 -0.42 -12.45 7.48
C ARG A 14 -1.88 -12.23 7.11
N TRP A 15 -2.73 -13.23 7.28
CA TRP A 15 -4.15 -13.12 6.97
C TRP A 15 -4.93 -12.67 8.21
N ASP A 16 -5.79 -11.67 8.06
CA ASP A 16 -6.80 -11.32 9.07
C ASP A 16 -7.92 -12.37 9.09
N LYS A 17 -8.23 -12.91 7.90
CA LYS A 17 -9.09 -14.07 7.70
C LYS A 17 -8.49 -14.92 6.60
N GLU A 18 -8.31 -16.22 6.86
CA GLU A 18 -7.82 -17.13 5.84
C GLU A 18 -8.80 -17.28 4.67
N PHE A 19 -8.25 -17.49 3.47
CA PHE A 19 -9.03 -17.80 2.28
C PHE A 19 -9.49 -19.25 2.27
N THR A 20 -10.64 -19.49 1.63
CA THR A 20 -11.26 -20.81 1.53
C THR A 20 -11.00 -21.50 0.19
N LYS A 21 -10.69 -20.73 -0.86
CA LYS A 21 -10.39 -21.23 -2.22
C LYS A 21 -9.19 -20.46 -2.77
N VAL A 22 -8.24 -21.17 -3.40
CA VAL A 22 -6.98 -20.54 -3.87
C VAL A 22 -7.21 -19.77 -5.17
N MET A 23 -7.91 -20.33 -6.14
CA MET A 23 -8.19 -19.65 -7.39
C MET A 23 -9.58 -20.01 -7.92
N ASP A 24 -10.29 -19.04 -8.46
CA ASP A 24 -11.48 -19.22 -9.30
C ASP A 24 -11.25 -18.50 -10.62
N CYS A 25 -11.28 -19.23 -11.73
CA CYS A 25 -10.81 -18.73 -13.01
C CYS A 25 -11.83 -19.03 -14.10
N ASN A 26 -12.22 -17.98 -14.83
CA ASN A 26 -12.96 -18.09 -16.08
C ASN A 26 -12.29 -17.22 -17.14
N MET A 27 -11.49 -17.86 -17.99
CA MET A 27 -10.73 -17.18 -19.04
C MET A 27 -11.63 -16.56 -20.12
N GLU A 28 -12.75 -17.21 -20.47
CA GLU A 28 -13.69 -16.70 -21.47
C GLU A 28 -14.35 -15.40 -21.02
N LYS A 29 -14.59 -15.24 -19.71
CA LYS A 29 -15.18 -14.04 -19.11
C LYS A 29 -14.14 -13.04 -18.57
N GLY A 30 -12.85 -13.35 -18.65
CA GLY A 30 -11.79 -12.53 -18.09
C GLY A 30 -11.82 -12.39 -16.57
N VAL A 31 -12.35 -13.40 -15.84
CA VAL A 31 -12.47 -13.39 -14.38
C VAL A 31 -11.36 -14.22 -13.76
N PHE A 32 -10.58 -13.61 -12.86
CA PHE A 32 -9.44 -14.23 -12.18
C PHE A 32 -9.44 -13.85 -10.70
N ASP A 33 -10.14 -14.63 -9.88
CA ASP A 33 -10.18 -14.42 -8.44
C ASP A 33 -9.13 -15.30 -7.75
N TRP A 34 -8.34 -14.69 -6.87
CA TRP A 34 -7.33 -15.38 -6.08
C TRP A 34 -7.62 -15.21 -4.59
N PHE A 35 -7.38 -16.28 -3.82
CA PHE A 35 -7.51 -16.31 -2.37
C PHE A 35 -8.88 -15.86 -1.88
N ILE A 36 -9.93 -16.43 -2.48
CA ILE A 36 -11.33 -16.06 -2.26
C ILE A 36 -11.71 -16.26 -0.78
N GLY A 37 -12.40 -15.26 -0.23
CA GLY A 37 -12.82 -15.22 1.17
C GLY A 37 -11.73 -14.74 2.14
N GLY A 38 -10.48 -14.64 1.68
CA GLY A 38 -9.36 -14.14 2.46
C GLY A 38 -9.45 -12.64 2.70
N LYS A 39 -8.97 -12.19 3.86
CA LYS A 39 -8.83 -10.78 4.21
C LYS A 39 -7.43 -10.51 4.72
N LEU A 40 -6.84 -9.42 4.23
CA LEU A 40 -5.58 -8.89 4.71
C LEU A 40 -5.54 -7.38 4.47
N ASN A 41 -4.54 -6.72 5.05
CA ASN A 41 -4.24 -5.33 4.76
C ASN A 41 -2.78 -5.17 4.28
N ALA A 42 -2.57 -4.53 3.12
CA ALA A 42 -1.24 -4.37 2.55
C ALA A 42 -0.30 -3.57 3.48
N SER A 43 -0.80 -2.54 4.18
CA SER A 43 0.05 -1.80 5.11
C SER A 43 0.46 -2.63 6.32
N VAL A 44 -0.38 -3.57 6.78
CA VAL A 44 -0.02 -4.49 7.87
C VAL A 44 1.11 -5.43 7.42
N GLN A 45 1.06 -5.90 6.17
CA GLN A 45 2.13 -6.71 5.59
C GLN A 45 3.44 -5.92 5.45
N CYS A 46 3.36 -4.69 4.96
CA CYS A 46 4.53 -3.91 4.63
C CYS A 46 5.17 -3.21 5.82
N VAL A 47 4.40 -2.90 6.88
CA VAL A 47 4.87 -2.06 7.99
C VAL A 47 4.64 -2.71 9.34
N ASP A 48 3.39 -2.98 9.73
CA ASP A 48 3.06 -3.33 11.12
C ASP A 48 3.75 -4.62 11.57
N ARG A 49 3.68 -5.69 10.78
CA ARG A 49 4.30 -6.97 11.15
C ARG A 49 5.83 -6.88 11.29
N HIS A 50 6.47 -5.97 10.57
CA HIS A 50 7.92 -5.76 10.64
C HIS A 50 8.28 -4.87 11.84
N CYS A 51 7.49 -3.82 12.06
CA CYS A 51 7.62 -2.94 13.22
C CYS A 51 7.38 -3.66 14.56
N GLU A 52 6.53 -4.69 14.58
CA GLU A 52 6.29 -5.54 15.77
C GLU A 52 7.52 -6.37 16.16
N VAL A 53 8.34 -6.77 15.17
CA VAL A 53 9.53 -7.62 15.39
C VAL A 53 10.77 -6.78 15.69
N ASP A 54 11.03 -5.76 14.86
CA ASP A 54 12.18 -4.87 15.01
C ASP A 54 11.77 -3.45 14.56
N PRO A 55 11.28 -2.62 15.49
CA PRO A 55 10.80 -1.28 15.18
C PRO A 55 11.91 -0.33 14.74
N ASP A 56 13.16 -0.56 15.15
CA ASP A 56 14.28 0.36 14.92
C ASP A 56 15.11 -0.04 13.68
N ARG A 57 14.82 -1.21 13.08
CA ARG A 57 15.29 -1.58 11.74
C ARG A 57 14.91 -0.53 10.70
N ILE A 58 15.87 -0.21 9.83
CA ILE A 58 15.66 0.68 8.69
C ILE A 58 14.70 0.04 7.70
N ALA A 59 13.60 0.75 7.41
CA ALA A 59 12.59 0.41 6.43
C ALA A 59 12.86 1.08 5.08
N LEU A 60 13.24 2.36 5.09
CA LEU A 60 13.55 3.14 3.89
C LEU A 60 14.90 3.85 4.05
N ILE A 61 15.67 3.86 2.96
CA ILE A 61 16.83 4.71 2.77
C ILE A 61 16.46 5.64 1.62
N TRP A 62 16.43 6.94 1.88
CA TRP A 62 16.09 7.94 0.89
C TRP A 62 17.30 8.83 0.62
N GLU A 63 17.87 8.66 -0.56
CA GLU A 63 18.86 9.57 -1.12
C GLU A 63 18.14 10.80 -1.66
N GLN A 64 18.48 11.97 -1.14
CA GLN A 64 17.93 13.24 -1.61
C GLN A 64 18.63 13.70 -2.88
N ASP A 65 18.05 14.69 -3.55
CA ASP A 65 18.60 15.24 -4.80
C ASP A 65 20.00 15.85 -4.60
N GLU A 66 20.28 16.37 -3.39
CA GLU A 66 21.61 16.85 -3.02
C GLU A 66 22.53 15.67 -2.69
N PRO A 67 23.66 15.50 -3.42
CA PRO A 67 24.58 14.39 -3.19
C PRO A 67 25.08 14.32 -1.74
N GLY A 68 25.05 13.11 -1.18
CA GLY A 68 25.52 12.86 0.18
C GLY A 68 24.49 13.18 1.28
N LYS A 69 23.28 13.62 0.94
CA LYS A 69 22.17 13.73 1.89
C LYS A 69 21.29 12.49 1.83
N GLU A 70 21.53 11.55 2.73
CA GLU A 70 20.64 10.40 2.95
C GLU A 70 19.73 10.63 4.17
N GLN A 71 18.51 10.11 4.11
CA GLN A 71 17.65 9.94 5.27
C GLN A 71 17.33 8.46 5.45
N ARG A 72 17.59 7.95 6.66
CA ARG A 72 17.22 6.58 7.06
C ARG A 72 15.97 6.64 7.93
N ILE A 73 15.00 5.81 7.60
CA ILE A 73 13.69 5.80 8.25
C ILE A 73 13.43 4.40 8.78
N THR A 74 13.21 4.31 10.08
CA THR A 74 12.91 3.04 10.74
C THR A 74 11.48 2.58 10.49
N PHE A 75 11.17 1.31 10.73
CA PHE A 75 9.80 0.80 10.68
C PHE A 75 8.87 1.55 11.65
N ARG A 76 9.36 1.94 12.82
CA ARG A 76 8.62 2.78 13.79
C ARG A 76 8.23 4.12 13.19
N GLN A 77 9.21 4.84 12.62
CA GLN A 77 8.98 6.15 12.00
C GLN A 77 8.03 6.03 10.80
N LEU A 78 8.21 5.01 9.96
CA LEU A 78 7.32 4.75 8.84
C LEU A 78 5.89 4.47 9.33
N LYS A 79 5.71 3.60 10.34
CA LYS A 79 4.40 3.30 10.93
C LYS A 79 3.72 4.57 11.46
N GLU A 80 4.44 5.42 12.17
CA GLU A 80 3.92 6.68 12.68
C GLU A 80 3.46 7.61 11.55
N MET A 81 4.27 7.80 10.50
CA MET A 81 3.88 8.61 9.34
C MET A 81 2.61 8.06 8.68
N VAL A 82 2.57 6.75 8.44
CA VAL A 82 1.43 6.14 7.76
C VAL A 82 0.15 6.26 8.59
N CYS A 83 0.23 6.02 9.91
CA CYS A 83 -0.92 6.18 10.81
C CYS A 83 -1.41 7.63 10.88
N LYS A 84 -0.51 8.60 10.95
CA LYS A 84 -0.88 10.03 10.96
C LYS A 84 -1.62 10.41 9.67
N ILE A 85 -1.09 10.05 8.51
CA ILE A 85 -1.71 10.34 7.21
C ILE A 85 -3.06 9.62 7.09
N ALA A 86 -3.13 8.34 7.48
CA ALA A 86 -4.38 7.58 7.44
C ALA A 86 -5.47 8.21 8.30
N ASN A 87 -5.13 8.74 9.48
CA ASN A 87 -6.08 9.42 10.36
C ASN A 87 -6.56 10.76 9.78
N VAL A 88 -5.68 11.52 9.13
CA VAL A 88 -6.06 12.75 8.41
C VAL A 88 -7.01 12.41 7.24
N LEU A 89 -6.68 11.42 6.41
CA LEU A 89 -7.58 11.01 5.32
C LEU A 89 -8.96 10.61 5.85
N LYS A 90 -9.02 9.88 6.97
CA LYS A 90 -10.28 9.54 7.62
C LYS A 90 -11.03 10.77 8.17
N SER A 91 -10.34 11.77 8.72
CA SER A 91 -10.98 13.00 9.21
C SER A 91 -11.54 13.84 8.07
N GLU A 92 -10.91 13.82 6.90
CA GLU A 92 -11.40 14.42 5.66
C GLU A 92 -12.50 13.58 4.97
N GLY A 93 -12.93 12.48 5.60
CA GLY A 93 -14.07 11.69 5.15
C GLY A 93 -13.77 10.57 4.16
N VAL A 94 -12.49 10.27 3.89
CA VAL A 94 -12.10 9.16 3.01
C VAL A 94 -12.49 7.82 3.61
N ARG A 95 -13.14 6.98 2.81
CA ARG A 95 -13.66 5.66 3.17
C ARG A 95 -13.01 4.56 2.35
N LYS A 96 -13.30 3.32 2.73
CA LYS A 96 -12.92 2.15 1.94
C LYS A 96 -13.49 2.27 0.52
N SER A 97 -12.68 1.94 -0.47
CA SER A 97 -12.96 2.02 -1.91
C SER A 97 -12.99 3.43 -2.50
N ASP A 98 -12.85 4.50 -1.70
CA ASP A 98 -12.65 5.84 -2.26
C ASP A 98 -11.29 5.94 -2.97
N ARG A 99 -11.21 6.78 -4.00
CA ARG A 99 -9.98 7.06 -4.73
C ARG A 99 -9.28 8.27 -4.15
N VAL A 100 -7.97 8.14 -3.89
CA VAL A 100 -7.11 9.24 -3.42
C VAL A 100 -6.02 9.47 -4.45
N VAL A 101 -6.09 10.62 -5.14
CA VAL A 101 -5.07 11.01 -6.11
C VAL A 101 -3.86 11.59 -5.37
N MET A 102 -2.67 11.15 -5.76
CA MET A 102 -1.41 11.58 -5.17
C MET A 102 -0.51 12.18 -6.24
N TYR A 103 -0.30 13.49 -6.15
CA TYR A 103 0.64 14.23 -6.97
C TYR A 103 1.82 14.68 -6.10
N ILE A 104 2.82 13.81 -5.97
CA ILE A 104 3.93 13.95 -5.03
C ILE A 104 5.23 13.44 -5.64
N SER A 105 6.35 14.07 -5.32
CA SER A 105 7.68 13.60 -5.73
C SER A 105 8.11 12.33 -4.98
N ILE A 106 9.11 11.64 -5.51
CA ILE A 106 9.67 10.43 -4.90
C ILE A 106 10.26 10.81 -3.53
N SER A 107 9.60 10.35 -2.48
CA SER A 107 9.96 10.66 -1.10
C SER A 107 9.40 9.60 -0.15
N PRO A 108 9.91 9.52 1.08
CA PRO A 108 9.31 8.69 2.13
C PRO A 108 7.85 9.03 2.40
N LEU A 109 7.47 10.29 2.23
CA LEU A 109 6.09 10.75 2.37
C LEU A 109 5.19 10.14 1.28
N ALA A 110 5.69 9.97 0.06
CA ALA A 110 4.96 9.29 -1.01
C ALA A 110 4.70 7.82 -0.65
N VAL A 111 5.71 7.10 -0.14
CA VAL A 111 5.56 5.72 0.34
C VAL A 111 4.55 5.65 1.49
N ALA A 112 4.69 6.52 2.47
CA ALA A 112 3.79 6.56 3.62
C ALA A 112 2.34 6.87 3.20
N SER A 113 2.14 7.76 2.22
CA SER A 113 0.81 8.13 1.72
C SER A 113 0.11 6.99 0.96
N MET A 114 0.84 6.24 0.13
CA MET A 114 0.30 5.04 -0.54
C MET A 114 -0.14 3.99 0.49
N LEU A 115 0.72 3.73 1.48
CA LEU A 115 0.44 2.78 2.55
C LEU A 115 -0.70 3.28 3.47
N ALA A 116 -0.90 4.59 3.59
CA ALA A 116 -2.00 5.16 4.37
C ALA A 116 -3.35 4.90 3.70
N CYS A 117 -3.41 5.10 2.38
CA CYS A 117 -4.58 4.73 1.58
C CYS A 117 -4.88 3.24 1.72
N ALA A 118 -3.86 2.39 1.54
CA ALA A 118 -4.00 0.94 1.70
C ALA A 118 -4.45 0.54 3.13
N ARG A 119 -3.98 1.23 4.17
CA ARG A 119 -4.38 0.97 5.58
C ARG A 119 -5.87 1.18 5.79
N ILE A 120 -6.46 2.19 5.19
CA ILE A 120 -7.89 2.51 5.34
C ILE A 120 -8.76 1.85 4.26
N GLY A 121 -8.14 1.13 3.32
CA GLY A 121 -8.82 0.45 2.21
C GLY A 121 -9.23 1.40 1.08
N ALA A 122 -8.66 2.59 1.00
CA ALA A 122 -8.78 3.49 -0.14
C ALA A 122 -7.85 3.04 -1.29
N VAL A 123 -8.18 3.47 -2.51
CA VAL A 123 -7.41 3.18 -3.72
C VAL A 123 -6.55 4.40 -4.04
N HIS A 124 -5.22 4.26 -3.93
CA HIS A 124 -4.31 5.35 -4.29
C HIS A 124 -4.09 5.39 -5.82
N SER A 125 -4.23 6.57 -6.41
CA SER A 125 -3.88 6.85 -7.81
C SER A 125 -2.67 7.78 -7.86
N VAL A 126 -1.50 7.22 -8.14
CA VAL A 126 -0.24 7.97 -8.10
C VAL A 126 0.05 8.57 -9.47
N ILE A 127 0.24 9.88 -9.50
CA ILE A 127 0.52 10.64 -10.72
C ILE A 127 1.94 11.17 -10.63
N PHE A 128 2.73 10.89 -11.67
CA PHE A 128 4.11 11.36 -11.75
C PHE A 128 4.18 12.89 -11.73
N ALA A 129 5.04 13.44 -10.88
CA ALA A 129 5.16 14.87 -10.63
C ALA A 129 5.65 15.72 -11.83
N GLY A 130 5.99 15.08 -12.96
CA GLY A 130 6.36 15.76 -14.21
C GLY A 130 5.24 15.84 -15.25
N PHE A 131 4.02 15.42 -14.93
CA PHE A 131 2.89 15.54 -15.87
C PHE A 131 2.40 16.99 -16.04
N SER A 132 1.85 17.29 -17.22
CA SER A 132 1.18 18.59 -17.45
C SER A 132 -0.10 18.71 -16.60
N ALA A 133 -0.57 19.94 -16.44
CA ALA A 133 -1.81 20.20 -15.70
C ALA A 133 -3.02 19.49 -16.33
N GLU A 134 -3.10 19.42 -17.66
CA GLU A 134 -4.16 18.72 -18.39
C GLU A 134 -4.11 17.21 -18.14
N ALA A 135 -2.91 16.63 -18.15
CA ALA A 135 -2.70 15.21 -17.87
C ALA A 135 -3.04 14.85 -16.41
N LEU A 136 -2.79 15.75 -15.47
CA LEU A 136 -3.20 15.63 -14.07
C LEU A 136 -4.73 15.69 -13.94
N ALA A 137 -5.37 16.71 -14.52
CA ALA A 137 -6.82 16.89 -14.45
C ALA A 137 -7.60 15.70 -15.03
N SER A 138 -7.15 15.19 -16.18
CA SER A 138 -7.79 14.02 -16.82
C SER A 138 -7.79 12.78 -15.92
N ARG A 139 -6.74 12.54 -15.14
CA ARG A 139 -6.63 11.39 -14.21
C ARG A 139 -7.39 11.58 -12.90
N ILE A 140 -7.65 12.83 -12.52
CA ILE A 140 -8.48 13.14 -11.36
C ILE A 140 -9.96 12.89 -11.69
N MET A 141 -10.37 13.16 -12.93
CA MET A 141 -11.76 13.05 -13.37
C MET A 141 -12.20 11.63 -13.75
N ASP A 142 -11.26 10.77 -14.18
CA ASP A 142 -11.50 9.35 -14.48
C ASP A 142 -11.78 8.54 -13.21
#